data_AF-A0A261AB70-F1
#
_entry.id   AF-A0A261AB70-F1
#
_cell.length_a   1.000
_cell.length_b   1.000
_cell.length_c   1.000
_cell.angle_alpha   90.00
_cell.angle_beta   90.00
_cell.angle_gamma   90.00
#
_symmetry.space_group_name_H-M   'P 1'
#
loop_
_entity.id
_entity.type
_entity.pdbx_description
1 polymer ?
#
loop_
_entity_poly.entity_id
_entity_poly.type
_entity_poly.pdbx_seq_one_letter_code
_entity_poly.pdbx_strand_id
1 'polypeptide(L)'
;METESPMPIDEEIALEAAADPTMEKLREIEFSIASLEKGIRKVIQNQGVISKEIKTIEESLTWKDERTNVPTKRRRQSCKECAGHHQEYECPRISAGQRFMNAISAEICVNCNTRHPGDCKKRPACSKCDKKHLTMYHQ
;
A
#
# COMPACT_ATOMS: atom_id res chain seq x y z
N MET A 1 -48.75 -85.14 -5.93
CA MET A 1 -47.98 -84.63 -7.07
C MET A 1 -48.33 -83.16 -7.18
N GLU A 2 -47.53 -82.32 -6.52
CA GLU A 2 -47.70 -80.87 -6.55
C GLU A 2 -46.87 -80.36 -7.71
N THR A 3 -47.53 -79.74 -8.69
CA THR A 3 -46.89 -79.09 -9.83
C THR A 3 -46.56 -77.67 -9.42
N GLU A 4 -45.29 -77.40 -9.11
CA GLU A 4 -44.76 -76.05 -9.01
C GLU A 4 -44.87 -75.39 -10.40
N SER A 5 -45.80 -74.45 -10.52
CA SER A 5 -45.94 -73.64 -11.73
C SER A 5 -44.82 -72.59 -11.73
N PRO A 6 -44.04 -72.44 -12.83
CA PRO A 6 -42.97 -71.46 -12.87
C PRO A 6 -43.57 -70.06 -12.82
N MET A 7 -43.03 -69.18 -11.97
CA MET A 7 -43.34 -67.75 -12.03
C MET A 7 -42.96 -67.20 -13.42
N PRO A 8 -43.76 -66.28 -13.99
CA PRO A 8 -43.45 -65.67 -15.26
C PRO A 8 -42.22 -64.75 -15.15
N ILE A 9 -41.30 -64.91 -16.10
CA ILE A 9 -40.00 -64.21 -16.23
C ILE A 9 -40.15 -62.66 -16.27
N ASP A 10 -41.34 -62.17 -16.60
CA ASP A 10 -41.61 -60.73 -16.72
C ASP A 10 -41.63 -59.98 -15.38
N GLU A 11 -41.74 -60.69 -14.25
CA GLU A 11 -41.75 -60.07 -12.91
C GLU A 11 -40.32 -59.86 -12.37
N GLU A 12 -39.34 -60.63 -12.85
CA GLU A 12 -37.92 -60.49 -12.50
C GLU A 12 -37.28 -59.29 -13.21
N ILE A 13 -37.66 -59.04 -14.47
CA ILE A 13 -37.22 -57.89 -15.27
C ILE A 13 -37.86 -56.58 -14.74
N ALA A 14 -39.07 -56.64 -14.20
CA ALA A 14 -39.74 -55.47 -13.62
C ALA A 14 -39.12 -55.01 -12.29
N LEU A 15 -38.49 -55.91 -11.52
CA LEU A 15 -37.78 -55.56 -10.29
C LEU A 15 -36.40 -54.94 -10.54
N GLU A 16 -35.72 -55.30 -11.63
CA GLU A 16 -34.44 -54.68 -12.04
C GLU A 16 -34.62 -53.26 -12.60
N ALA A 17 -35.83 -52.89 -13.03
CA ALA A 17 -36.18 -51.54 -13.46
C ALA A 17 -36.45 -50.55 -12.31
N ALA A 18 -36.31 -50.99 -11.05
CA ALA A 18 -36.40 -50.13 -9.87
C ALA A 18 -35.13 -49.27 -9.75
N ALA A 19 -35.15 -48.10 -10.40
CA ALA A 19 -34.27 -46.95 -10.16
C ALA A 19 -32.86 -47.29 -9.62
N ASP A 20 -31.93 -47.50 -10.55
CA ASP A 20 -30.53 -47.82 -10.24
C ASP A 20 -29.98 -46.88 -9.14
N PRO A 21 -29.68 -47.39 -7.93
CA PRO A 21 -29.26 -46.56 -6.80
C PRO A 21 -27.93 -45.84 -7.06
N THR A 22 -27.20 -46.20 -8.12
CA THR A 22 -26.04 -45.45 -8.59
C THR A 22 -26.42 -44.12 -9.25
N MET A 23 -27.57 -44.03 -9.93
CA MET A 23 -28.05 -42.80 -10.56
C MET A 23 -28.48 -41.74 -9.54
N GLU A 24 -29.07 -42.16 -8.42
CA GLU A 24 -29.43 -41.26 -7.31
C GLU A 24 -28.15 -40.67 -6.68
N LYS A 25 -27.13 -41.50 -6.42
CA LYS A 25 -25.83 -41.07 -5.90
C LYS A 25 -25.10 -40.13 -6.87
N LEU A 26 -25.18 -40.37 -8.18
CA LEU A 26 -24.60 -39.47 -9.18
C LEU A 26 -25.25 -38.09 -9.14
N ARG A 27 -26.59 -38.01 -9.00
CA ARG A 27 -27.32 -36.75 -8.86
C ARG A 27 -26.94 -35.99 -7.58
N GLU A 28 -26.78 -36.70 -6.46
CA GLU A 28 -26.32 -36.09 -5.20
C GLU A 28 -24.90 -35.52 -5.32
N ILE A 29 -24.02 -36.23 -6.01
CA ILE A 29 -22.65 -35.78 -6.30
C ILE A 29 -22.69 -34.54 -7.21
N GLU A 30 -23.48 -34.54 -8.27
CA GLU A 30 -23.65 -33.39 -9.17
C GLU A 30 -24.16 -32.15 -8.41
N PHE A 31 -25.15 -32.32 -7.54
CA PHE A 31 -25.67 -31.24 -6.71
C PHE A 31 -24.60 -30.69 -5.76
N SER A 32 -23.82 -31.59 -5.14
CA SER A 32 -22.71 -31.23 -4.25
C SER A 32 -21.62 -30.45 -4.99
N ILE A 33 -21.24 -30.90 -6.20
CA ILE A 33 -20.28 -30.20 -7.05
C ILE A 33 -20.80 -28.80 -7.40
N ALA A 34 -22.05 -28.67 -7.83
CA ALA A 34 -22.64 -27.37 -8.18
C ALA A 34 -22.66 -26.41 -6.98
N SER A 35 -22.92 -26.91 -5.78
CA SER A 35 -22.85 -26.15 -4.54
C SER A 35 -21.42 -25.68 -4.22
N LEU A 36 -20.45 -26.59 -4.33
CA LEU A 36 -19.03 -26.30 -4.13
C LEU A 36 -18.52 -25.27 -5.13
N GLU A 37 -18.87 -25.38 -6.41
CA GLU A 37 -18.49 -24.39 -7.43
C GLU A 37 -19.04 -22.99 -7.12
N LYS A 38 -20.28 -22.88 -6.63
CA LYS A 38 -20.84 -21.60 -6.19
C LYS A 38 -20.06 -21.03 -4.99
N GLY A 39 -19.69 -21.89 -4.04
CA GLY A 39 -18.86 -21.52 -2.90
C GLY A 39 -17.49 -20.99 -3.33
N ILE A 40 -16.80 -21.72 -4.20
CA ILE A 40 -15.48 -21.34 -4.74
C ILE A 40 -15.55 -19.99 -5.47
N ARG A 41 -16.57 -19.79 -6.32
CA ARG A 41 -16.78 -18.50 -7.01
C ARG A 41 -16.90 -17.34 -6.02
N LYS A 42 -17.62 -17.53 -4.90
CA LYS A 42 -17.77 -16.51 -3.87
C LYS A 42 -16.47 -16.24 -3.11
N VAL A 43 -15.68 -17.28 -2.82
CA VAL A 43 -14.35 -17.13 -2.22
C VAL A 43 -13.43 -16.31 -3.11
N ILE A 44 -13.40 -16.60 -4.42
CA ILE A 44 -12.59 -15.85 -5.39
C ILE A 44 -13.01 -14.38 -5.45
N GLN A 45 -14.32 -14.11 -5.47
CA GLN A 45 -14.83 -12.73 -5.42
C GLN A 45 -14.36 -11.99 -4.16
N ASN A 46 -14.48 -12.63 -2.99
CA ASN A 46 -14.04 -12.04 -1.72
C ASN A 46 -12.52 -11.80 -1.69
N GLN A 47 -11.71 -12.73 -2.20
CA GLN A 47 -10.27 -12.54 -2.35
C GLN A 47 -9.96 -11.33 -3.24
N GLY A 48 -10.69 -11.15 -4.34
CA GLY A 48 -10.55 -9.98 -5.21
C GLY A 48 -10.88 -8.65 -4.51
N VAL A 49 -11.85 -8.63 -3.59
CA VAL A 49 -12.18 -7.45 -2.77
C VAL A 49 -11.06 -7.17 -1.77
N ILE A 50 -10.63 -8.19 -1.01
CA ILE A 50 -9.58 -8.06 -0.01
C ILE A 50 -8.27 -7.57 -0.64
N SER A 51 -7.88 -8.10 -1.81
CA SER A 51 -6.68 -7.65 -2.52
C SER A 51 -6.75 -6.17 -2.91
N LYS A 52 -7.93 -5.66 -3.26
CA LYS A 52 -8.12 -4.22 -3.55
C LYS A 52 -8.00 -3.38 -2.28
N GLU A 53 -8.61 -3.82 -1.18
CA GLU A 53 -8.53 -3.14 0.11
C GLU A 53 -7.09 -3.07 0.63
N ILE A 54 -6.33 -4.16 0.53
CA ILE A 54 -4.89 -4.20 0.87
C ILE A 54 -4.15 -3.14 0.06
N LYS A 55 -4.34 -3.09 -1.26
CA LYS A 55 -3.67 -2.11 -2.12
C LYS A 55 -4.03 -0.67 -1.72
N THR A 56 -5.30 -0.40 -1.41
CA THR A 56 -5.72 0.92 -0.92
C THR A 56 -5.07 1.27 0.42
N ILE A 57 -4.91 0.30 1.32
CA ILE A 57 -4.23 0.50 2.60
C ILE A 57 -2.73 0.78 2.35
N GLU A 58 -2.06 0.00 1.51
CA GLU A 58 -0.65 0.20 1.14
C GLU A 58 -0.40 1.59 0.54
N GLU A 59 -1.26 2.02 -0.38
CA GLU A 59 -1.25 3.38 -0.93
C GLU A 59 -1.43 4.41 0.20
N SER A 60 -2.43 4.23 1.07
CA SER A 60 -2.67 5.16 2.18
C SER A 60 -1.51 5.24 3.18
N LEU A 61 -0.77 4.14 3.37
CA LEU A 61 0.39 4.06 4.24
C LEU A 61 1.61 4.72 3.60
N THR A 62 1.83 4.56 2.29
CA THR A 62 2.88 5.29 1.57
C THR A 62 2.63 6.81 1.63
N TRP A 63 1.38 7.25 1.45
CA TRP A 63 1.00 8.67 1.65
C TRP A 63 1.19 9.16 3.10
N LYS A 64 1.04 8.28 4.09
CA LYS A 64 1.28 8.62 5.50
C LYS A 64 2.76 8.68 5.82
N ASP A 65 3.58 7.73 5.37
CA ASP A 65 5.04 7.73 5.59
C ASP A 65 5.72 8.96 4.97
N GLU A 66 5.24 9.42 3.82
CA GLU A 66 5.72 10.65 3.18
C GLU A 66 5.35 11.91 4.01
N ARG A 67 4.30 11.84 4.82
CA ARG A 67 3.86 12.90 5.76
C ARG A 67 4.37 12.70 7.20
N THR A 68 4.74 11.49 7.60
CA THR A 68 5.27 11.14 8.93
C THR A 68 6.78 11.04 8.96
N ASN A 69 7.46 11.51 7.91
CA ASN A 69 8.83 12.04 8.03
C ASN A 69 8.83 13.35 8.84
N VAL A 70 8.17 13.33 10.01
CA VAL A 70 8.43 14.24 11.11
C VAL A 70 9.84 13.91 11.53
N PRO A 71 10.81 14.84 11.39
CA PRO A 71 12.17 14.58 11.80
C PRO A 71 12.14 14.09 13.25
N THR A 72 12.57 12.84 13.47
CA THR A 72 12.90 12.34 14.81
C THR A 72 13.62 13.47 15.51
N LYS A 73 13.06 13.95 16.63
CA LYS A 73 13.48 15.14 17.38
C LYS A 73 15.01 15.21 17.38
N ARG A 74 15.59 15.91 16.38
CA ARG A 74 17.05 15.93 16.19
C ARG A 74 17.56 16.45 17.52
N ARG A 75 18.50 15.72 18.15
CA ARG A 75 19.25 16.25 19.31
C ARG A 75 19.50 17.71 19.02
N ARG A 76 19.02 18.62 19.90
CA ARG A 76 19.17 20.07 19.70
C ARG A 76 20.64 20.31 19.38
N GLN A 77 20.96 20.49 18.10
CA GLN A 77 22.35 20.61 17.67
C GLN A 77 22.81 21.92 18.28
N SER A 78 23.72 21.83 19.24
CA SER A 78 24.42 23.00 19.74
C SER A 78 25.35 23.45 18.64
N CYS A 79 25.22 24.70 18.20
CA CYS A 79 26.11 25.25 17.19
C CYS A 79 27.57 25.14 17.67
N LYS A 80 28.46 24.61 16.82
CA LYS A 80 29.88 24.41 17.18
C LYS A 80 30.62 25.72 17.48
N GLU A 81 30.17 26.82 16.91
CA GLU A 81 30.80 28.15 17.01
C GLU A 81 30.42 28.92 18.29
N CYS A 82 29.22 28.68 18.82
CA CYS A 82 28.70 29.47 19.94
C CYS A 82 28.00 28.65 21.03
N ALA A 83 27.93 27.32 20.89
CA ALA A 83 27.16 26.40 21.72
C ALA A 83 25.66 26.74 21.81
N GLY A 84 25.15 27.64 20.97
CA GLY A 84 23.77 28.11 20.97
C GLY A 84 22.78 27.08 20.39
N HIS A 85 21.51 27.24 20.74
CA HIS A 85 20.41 26.40 20.24
C HIS A 85 19.85 26.93 18.91
N HIS A 86 20.63 26.80 17.85
CA HIS A 86 20.22 27.13 16.48
C HIS A 86 20.99 26.27 15.49
N GLN A 87 20.55 26.27 14.23
CA GLN A 87 21.26 25.55 13.17
C GLN A 87 22.58 26.24 12.82
N GLU A 88 23.55 25.52 12.24
CA GLU A 88 24.87 26.08 11.93
C GLU A 88 24.79 27.30 10.98
N TYR A 89 23.86 27.29 10.03
CA TYR A 89 23.60 28.41 9.11
C TYR A 89 22.82 29.59 9.74
N GLU A 90 22.37 29.48 11.00
CA GLU A 90 21.70 30.57 11.72
C GLU A 90 22.65 31.28 12.69
N CYS A 91 23.90 30.81 12.80
CA CYS A 91 24.82 31.34 13.79
C CYS A 91 25.08 32.85 13.58
N PRO A 92 24.97 33.68 14.63
CA PRO A 92 25.33 35.09 14.56
C PRO A 92 26.84 35.33 14.59
N ARG A 93 27.64 34.32 14.96
CA ARG A 93 29.11 34.43 15.07
C ARG A 93 29.87 34.09 13.80
N ILE A 94 29.20 33.52 12.79
CA ILE A 94 29.83 33.19 11.51
C ILE A 94 29.68 34.32 10.49
N SER A 95 30.62 34.42 9.58
CA SER A 95 30.57 35.39 8.47
C SER A 95 29.41 35.09 7.51
N ALA A 96 29.01 36.08 6.71
CA ALA A 96 27.98 35.91 5.70
C ALA A 96 28.34 34.84 4.65
N GLY A 97 29.62 34.74 4.27
CA GLY A 97 30.11 33.71 3.35
C GLY A 97 30.02 32.31 3.95
N GLN A 98 30.35 32.15 5.22
CA GLN A 98 30.29 30.87 5.92
C GLN A 98 28.85 30.45 6.21
N ARG A 99 27.98 31.42 6.48
CA ARG A 99 26.52 31.21 6.55
C ARG A 99 25.98 30.64 5.25
N PHE A 100 26.39 31.21 4.12
CA PHE A 100 25.99 30.76 2.80
C PHE A 100 26.48 29.34 2.51
N MET A 101 27.75 29.03 2.79
CA MET A 101 28.30 27.67 2.62
C MET A 101 27.55 26.65 3.49
N ASN A 102 27.30 26.96 4.76
CA ASN A 102 26.58 26.07 5.67
C ASN A 102 25.13 25.83 5.20
N ALA A 103 24.46 26.87 4.68
CA ALA A 103 23.12 26.74 4.14
C ALA A 103 23.08 25.89 2.86
N ILE A 104 24.08 26.01 1.99
CA ILE A 104 24.24 25.15 0.80
C ILE A 104 24.42 23.70 1.23
N SER A 105 25.34 23.42 2.16
CA SER A 105 25.57 22.06 2.66
C SER A 105 24.35 21.47 3.35
N ALA A 106 23.47 22.31 3.89
CA ALA A 106 22.22 21.89 4.54
C ALA A 106 21.02 21.83 3.57
N GLU A 107 21.20 22.15 2.29
CA GLU A 107 20.15 22.25 1.26
C GLU A 107 19.01 23.19 1.65
N ILE A 108 19.35 24.30 2.31
CA ILE A 108 18.40 25.28 2.81
C ILE A 108 18.54 26.57 2.03
N CYS A 109 17.41 27.13 1.62
CA CYS A 109 17.39 28.42 0.96
C CYS A 109 17.83 29.51 1.95
N VAL A 110 18.90 30.22 1.64
CA VAL A 110 19.48 31.31 2.46
C VAL A 110 18.49 32.46 2.67
N ASN A 111 17.48 32.56 1.82
CA ASN A 111 16.54 33.66 1.82
C ASN A 111 15.37 33.46 2.78
N CYS A 112 14.89 32.23 2.91
CA CYS A 112 13.73 31.89 3.75
C CYS A 112 14.06 30.92 4.88
N ASN A 113 15.28 30.38 4.92
CA ASN A 113 15.73 29.34 5.84
C ASN A 113 14.85 28.08 5.82
N THR A 114 14.21 27.79 4.69
CA THR A 114 13.39 26.58 4.50
C THR A 114 13.87 25.77 3.31
N ARG A 115 13.60 24.46 3.33
CA ARG A 115 13.76 23.57 2.17
C ARG A 115 12.58 23.76 1.23
N HIS A 116 12.84 23.98 -0.05
CA HIS A 116 11.80 23.99 -1.07
C HIS A 116 12.40 23.63 -2.44
N PRO A 117 11.64 22.93 -3.31
CA PRO A 117 12.04 22.74 -4.69
C PRO A 117 11.88 24.06 -5.46
N GLY A 118 12.92 24.45 -6.19
CA GLY A 118 12.87 25.63 -7.05
C GLY A 118 12.80 26.97 -6.31
N ASP A 119 12.09 27.92 -6.92
CA ASP A 119 12.17 29.33 -6.55
C ASP A 119 11.58 29.70 -5.18
N CYS A 120 12.38 30.44 -4.41
CA CYS A 120 11.97 31.03 -3.15
C CYS A 120 10.97 32.15 -3.41
N LYS A 121 9.80 32.08 -2.76
CA LYS A 121 8.77 33.13 -2.85
C LYS A 121 9.14 34.43 -2.12
N LYS A 122 10.14 34.41 -1.24
CA LYS A 122 10.61 35.62 -0.53
C LYS A 122 11.51 36.46 -1.44
N ARG A 123 11.50 37.78 -1.23
CA ARG A 123 12.42 38.71 -1.92
C ARG A 123 13.88 38.34 -1.62
N PRO A 124 14.81 38.44 -2.57
CA PRO A 124 16.22 38.09 -2.35
C PRO A 124 16.82 38.82 -1.15
N ALA A 125 17.64 38.11 -0.37
CA ALA A 125 18.32 38.67 0.80
C ALA A 125 19.37 39.75 0.44
N CYS A 126 19.92 39.72 -0.78
CA CYS A 126 20.86 40.72 -1.27
C CYS A 126 20.16 41.67 -2.25
N SER A 127 20.09 42.95 -1.90
CA SER A 127 19.54 44.00 -2.76
C SER A 127 20.40 44.33 -3.98
N LYS A 128 21.68 43.94 -3.98
CA LYS A 128 22.62 44.15 -5.10
C LYS A 128 22.62 43.02 -6.12
N CYS A 129 22.00 41.90 -5.78
CA CYS A 129 21.94 40.74 -6.63
C CYS A 129 20.46 40.51 -6.97
N ASP A 130 20.04 41.07 -8.10
CA ASP A 130 18.71 40.81 -8.69
C ASP A 130 18.48 39.32 -9.01
N LYS A 131 19.49 38.48 -8.83
CA LYS A 131 19.45 37.05 -9.03
C LYS A 131 19.13 36.33 -7.73
N LYS A 132 18.22 35.37 -7.86
CA LYS A 132 17.82 34.39 -6.85
C LYS A 132 19.08 33.71 -6.32
N HIS A 133 19.49 34.03 -5.10
CA HIS A 133 20.61 33.32 -4.46
C HIS A 133 20.15 31.90 -4.16
N LEU A 134 20.39 31.02 -5.14
CA LEU A 134 20.35 29.58 -5.08
C LEU A 134 19.01 28.99 -4.63
N THR A 135 18.04 29.15 -5.53
CA THR A 135 16.76 28.45 -5.53
C THR A 135 16.81 27.07 -6.19
N MET A 136 18.00 26.51 -6.42
CA MET A 136 18.13 25.26 -7.16
C MET A 136 19.29 24.45 -6.59
N TYR A 137 19.01 23.64 -5.59
CA TYR A 137 19.77 22.40 -5.43
C TYR A 137 18.78 21.26 -5.61
N HIS A 138 18.73 20.80 -6.86
CA HIS A 138 17.94 19.66 -7.31
C HIS A 138 18.59 18.36 -6.86
N GLN A 139 17.77 17.44 -6.35
CA GLN A 139 17.42 16.22 -7.09
C GLN A 139 15.90 16.10 -7.11
#